data_AF-A0A3C1GET9-F1
#
_entry.id   AF-A0A3C1GET9-F1
#
_cell.length_a   1.000
_cell.length_b   1.000
_cell.length_c   1.000
_cell.angle_alpha   90.00
_cell.angle_beta   90.00
_cell.angle_gamma   90.00
#
_symmetry.space_group_name_H-M   'P 1'
#
loop_
_entity.id
_entity.type
_entity.pdbx_description
1 polymer ?
#
loop_
_entity_poly.entity_id
_entity_poly.type
_entity_poly.pdbx_seq_one_letter_code
_entity_poly.pdbx_strand_id
1 'polypeptide(L)'
;MLAAWLGEVNVLPGRIDDGMALGRRALALARERSERGNEVWALRAVAEAAAHADPPDAGTAEAHYREALALAEELGARPLAARCHLGLGRLHRKTTQPARAREHLTTAITMLREMGMALWLDQASTELAAL
;
A
#
# COMPACT_ATOMS: atom_id res chain seq x y z
N MET A 1 5.93 17.87 0.26
CA MET A 1 7.03 17.35 1.11
C MET A 1 6.55 16.51 2.32
N LEU A 2 5.24 16.31 2.53
CA LEU A 2 4.69 15.43 3.58
C LEU A 2 4.73 13.92 3.23
N ALA A 3 4.89 13.57 1.95
CA ALA A 3 4.79 12.19 1.46
C ALA A 3 6.01 11.30 1.78
N ALA A 4 7.20 11.89 1.96
CA ALA A 4 8.42 11.14 2.28
C ALA A 4 8.41 10.57 3.71
N TRP A 5 7.82 11.31 4.66
CA TRP A 5 7.75 10.90 6.07
C TRP A 5 6.79 9.73 6.33
N LEU A 6 5.81 9.47 5.45
CA LEU A 6 4.87 8.37 5.62
C LEU A 6 5.40 7.03 5.09
N GLY A 7 6.42 7.06 4.23
CA GLY A 7 7.00 5.84 3.63
C GLY A 7 7.96 5.08 4.53
N GLU A 8 8.64 5.77 5.45
CA GLU A 8 9.77 5.22 6.24
C GLU A 8 9.45 4.98 7.73
N VAL A 9 8.32 5.44 8.26
CA VAL A 9 8.15 5.56 9.73
C VAL A 9 7.56 4.35 10.48
N ASN A 10 6.99 3.33 9.83
CA ASN A 10 6.16 2.35 10.55
C ASN A 10 6.75 0.94 10.70
N VAL A 11 7.69 0.78 11.64
CA VAL A 11 8.09 -0.56 12.15
C VAL A 11 8.15 -0.61 13.70
N LEU A 12 7.55 0.36 14.41
CA LEU A 12 7.52 0.35 15.88
C LEU A 12 6.08 0.49 16.42
N PRO A 13 5.63 -0.34 17.38
CA PRO A 13 4.24 -0.41 17.83
C PRO A 13 3.63 0.94 18.26
N GLY A 14 4.40 1.82 18.91
CA GLY A 14 3.91 3.16 19.32
C GLY A 14 3.83 4.20 18.20
N ARG A 15 4.38 3.93 17.01
CA ARG A 15 4.32 4.82 15.84
C ARG A 15 3.23 4.45 14.85
N ILE A 16 2.63 3.25 14.99
CA ILE A 16 1.57 2.77 14.10
C ILE A 16 0.27 3.56 14.32
N ASP A 17 -0.09 3.85 15.59
CA ASP A 17 -1.26 4.67 15.91
C ASP A 17 -1.10 6.12 15.43
N ASP A 18 0.10 6.69 15.63
CA ASP A 18 0.46 8.01 15.11
C ASP A 18 0.47 8.03 13.58
N GLY A 19 1.00 6.98 12.94
CA GLY A 19 1.04 6.79 11.50
C GLY A 19 -0.36 6.66 10.88
N MET A 20 -1.27 5.94 11.54
CA MET A 20 -2.69 5.87 11.15
C MET A 20 -3.37 7.23 11.28
N ALA A 21 -3.19 7.92 12.40
CA ALA A 21 -3.79 9.23 12.62
C ALA A 21 -3.28 10.27 11.60
N LEU A 22 -1.99 10.26 11.29
CA LEU A 22 -1.38 11.10 10.27
C LEU A 22 -1.86 10.74 8.86
N GLY A 23 -1.94 9.45 8.54
CA GLY A 23 -2.47 8.96 7.26
C GLY A 23 -3.92 9.38 7.03
N ARG A 24 -4.79 9.23 8.04
CA ARG A 24 -6.20 9.66 7.97
C ARG A 24 -6.34 11.17 7.84
N ARG A 25 -5.53 11.95 8.56
CA ARG A 25 -5.50 13.41 8.42
C ARG A 25 -5.04 13.84 7.02
N ALA A 26 -4.00 13.19 6.49
CA ALA A 26 -3.53 13.44 5.13
C ALA A 26 -4.61 13.10 4.09
N LEU A 27 -5.35 12.00 4.29
CA LEU A 27 -6.46 11.61 3.42
C LEU A 27 -7.59 12.63 3.45
N ALA A 28 -8.03 13.05 4.65
CA ALA A 28 -9.08 14.05 4.80
C ALA A 28 -8.70 15.37 4.10
N LEU A 29 -7.46 15.82 4.30
CA LEU A 29 -6.96 17.05 3.67
C LEU A 29 -6.85 16.92 2.15
N ALA A 30 -6.37 15.78 1.65
CA ALA A 30 -6.26 15.53 0.21
C ALA A 30 -7.64 15.54 -0.46
N ARG A 31 -8.66 14.93 0.18
CA ARG A 31 -10.05 14.95 -0.30
C ARG A 31 -10.65 16.34 -0.28
N GLU A 32 -10.49 17.07 0.82
CA GLU A 32 -10.98 18.46 0.95
C GLU A 32 -10.40 19.36 -0.14
N ARG A 33 -9.13 19.17 -0.49
CA ARG A 33 -8.43 19.94 -1.52
C ARG A 33 -8.53 19.36 -2.93
N SER A 34 -9.25 18.25 -3.10
CA SER A 34 -9.33 17.51 -4.38
C SER A 34 -7.95 17.14 -4.96
N GLU A 35 -6.96 16.92 -4.10
CA GLU A 35 -5.59 16.55 -4.47
C GLU A 35 -5.50 15.04 -4.71
N ARG A 36 -6.08 14.59 -5.83
CA ARG A 36 -6.25 13.16 -6.17
C ARG A 36 -4.95 12.33 -6.09
N GLY A 37 -3.82 12.91 -6.47
CA GLY A 37 -2.52 12.24 -6.34
C GLY A 37 -2.12 11.99 -4.89
N ASN A 38 -2.33 12.96 -4.00
CA ASN A 38 -2.02 12.84 -2.57
C ASN A 38 -3.01 11.91 -1.87
N GLU A 39 -4.25 11.82 -2.37
CA GLU A 39 -5.25 10.87 -1.89
C GLU A 39 -4.80 9.41 -2.07
N VAL A 40 -4.25 9.04 -3.24
CA VAL A 40 -3.70 7.69 -3.46
C VAL A 40 -2.62 7.35 -2.44
N TRP A 41 -1.69 8.29 -2.21
CA TRP A 41 -0.61 8.10 -1.25
C TRP A 41 -1.12 7.92 0.18
N ALA A 42 -2.11 8.72 0.58
CA ALA A 42 -2.70 8.67 1.90
C ALA A 42 -3.48 7.36 2.12
N LEU A 43 -4.30 6.95 1.14
CA LEU A 43 -5.05 5.68 1.18
C LEU A 43 -4.11 4.49 1.35
N ARG A 44 -3.03 4.42 0.55
CA ARG A 44 -2.03 3.35 0.66
C ARG A 44 -1.34 3.35 2.03
N ALA A 45 -1.03 4.53 2.60
CA ALA A 45 -0.39 4.63 3.90
C ALA A 45 -1.31 4.17 5.04
N VAL A 46 -2.59 4.52 4.99
CA VAL A 46 -3.60 4.04 5.96
C VAL A 46 -3.78 2.53 5.83
N ALA A 47 -3.81 2.00 4.61
CA ALA A 47 -3.91 0.56 4.36
C ALA A 47 -2.73 -0.22 4.94
N GLU A 48 -1.50 0.28 4.73
CA GLU A 48 -0.28 -0.31 5.29
C GLU A 48 -0.30 -0.34 6.81
N ALA A 49 -0.74 0.76 7.44
CA ALA A 49 -0.82 0.85 8.89
C ALA A 49 -1.89 -0.08 9.47
N ALA A 50 -3.06 -0.18 8.84
CA ALA A 50 -4.11 -1.15 9.22
C ALA A 50 -3.62 -2.61 9.10
N ALA A 51 -2.83 -2.93 8.07
CA ALA A 51 -2.23 -4.24 7.86
C ALA A 51 -1.11 -4.60 8.86
N HIS A 52 -0.60 -3.62 9.62
CA HIS A 52 0.44 -3.78 10.64
C HIS A 52 -0.06 -3.53 12.06
N ALA A 53 -1.35 -3.19 12.24
CA ALA A 53 -1.97 -3.09 13.54
C ALA A 53 -1.89 -4.43 14.29
N ASP A 54 -2.00 -4.38 15.62
CA ASP A 54 -2.05 -5.57 16.48
C ASP A 54 -3.34 -5.55 17.31
N PRO A 55 -4.37 -6.37 16.95
CA PRO A 55 -4.40 -7.29 15.81
C PRO A 55 -4.57 -6.58 14.45
N PRO A 56 -4.15 -7.18 13.32
CA PRO A 56 -4.29 -6.57 12.00
C PRO A 56 -5.76 -6.39 11.58
N ASP A 57 -6.13 -5.19 11.14
CA ASP A 57 -7.43 -4.95 10.51
C ASP A 57 -7.32 -5.19 9.01
N ALA A 58 -7.37 -6.47 8.63
CA ALA A 58 -7.27 -6.87 7.24
C ALA A 58 -8.40 -6.33 6.36
N GLY A 59 -9.61 -6.18 6.89
CA GLY A 59 -10.76 -5.69 6.13
C GLY A 59 -10.57 -4.24 5.71
N THR A 60 -10.16 -3.39 6.67
CA THR A 60 -9.88 -1.97 6.42
C THR A 60 -8.65 -1.78 5.55
N ALA A 61 -7.59 -2.58 5.76
CA ALA A 61 -6.41 -2.55 4.92
C ALA A 61 -6.74 -2.89 3.46
N GLU A 62 -7.48 -3.97 3.23
CA GLU A 62 -7.86 -4.42 1.90
C GLU A 62 -8.74 -3.39 1.18
N ALA A 63 -9.72 -2.80 1.88
CA ALA A 63 -10.58 -1.76 1.33
C ALA A 63 -9.78 -0.54 0.87
N HIS A 64 -8.90 0.00 1.71
CA HIS A 64 -8.10 1.18 1.38
C HIS A 64 -7.04 0.90 0.30
N TYR A 65 -6.46 -0.30 0.25
CA TYR A 65 -5.58 -0.67 -0.86
C TYR A 65 -6.31 -0.71 -2.20
N ARG A 66 -7.54 -1.25 -2.24
CA ARG A 66 -8.34 -1.29 -3.47
C ARG A 66 -8.77 0.10 -3.91
N GLU A 67 -9.17 0.94 -2.97
CA GLU A 67 -9.51 2.33 -3.26
C GLU A 67 -8.30 3.09 -3.82
N ALA A 68 -7.12 2.94 -3.20
CA ALA A 68 -5.88 3.53 -3.69
C ALA A 68 -5.52 3.01 -5.09
N LEU A 69 -5.72 1.71 -5.35
CA LEU A 69 -5.45 1.10 -6.64
C LEU A 69 -6.36 1.68 -7.73
N ALA A 70 -7.68 1.71 -7.51
CA ALA A 70 -8.63 2.25 -8.48
C ALA A 70 -8.32 3.72 -8.83
N LEU A 71 -8.01 4.53 -7.82
CA LEU A 71 -7.64 5.92 -8.04
C LEU A 71 -6.27 6.05 -8.72
N ALA A 72 -5.30 5.19 -8.40
CA ALA A 72 -4.00 5.19 -9.10
C ALA A 72 -4.14 4.83 -10.58
N GLU A 73 -5.02 3.88 -10.92
CA GLU A 73 -5.33 3.50 -12.29
C GLU A 73 -6.00 4.65 -13.04
N GLU A 74 -7.00 5.30 -12.44
CA GLU A 74 -7.68 6.45 -13.05
C GLU A 74 -6.74 7.61 -13.32
N LEU A 75 -5.78 7.86 -12.43
CA LEU A 75 -4.78 8.91 -12.60
C LEU A 75 -3.60 8.51 -13.50
N GLY A 76 -3.57 7.27 -14.01
CA GLY A 76 -2.44 6.73 -14.77
C GLY A 76 -1.15 6.61 -13.95
N ALA A 77 -1.24 6.62 -12.62
CA ALA A 77 -0.12 6.57 -11.69
C ALA A 77 0.41 5.14 -11.52
N ARG A 78 0.98 4.58 -12.59
CA ARG A 78 1.49 3.19 -12.65
C ARG A 78 2.41 2.79 -11.48
N PRO A 79 3.35 3.64 -11.00
CA PRO A 79 4.18 3.29 -9.84
C PRO A 79 3.38 3.11 -8.55
N LEU A 80 2.29 3.86 -8.37
CA LEU A 80 1.42 3.74 -7.21
C LEU A 80 0.55 2.48 -7.28
N ALA A 81 -0.03 2.20 -8.44
CA ALA A 81 -0.81 0.98 -8.67
C ALA A 81 0.02 -0.29 -8.39
N ALA A 82 1.28 -0.34 -8.86
CA ALA A 82 2.19 -1.46 -8.60
C ALA A 82 2.47 -1.64 -7.08
N ARG A 83 2.60 -0.54 -6.34
CA ARG A 83 2.80 -0.58 -4.89
C ARG A 83 1.53 -0.98 -4.13
N CYS A 84 0.34 -0.63 -4.62
CA CYS A 84 -0.92 -1.12 -4.05
C CYS A 84 -1.06 -2.64 -4.23
N HIS A 85 -0.68 -3.18 -5.41
CA HIS A 85 -0.63 -4.62 -5.63
C HIS A 85 0.37 -5.33 -4.69
N LEU A 86 1.57 -4.77 -4.49
CA LEU A 86 2.52 -5.31 -3.51
C LEU A 86 1.92 -5.35 -2.09
N GLY A 87 1.25 -4.27 -1.66
CA GLY A 87 0.58 -4.20 -0.36
C GLY A 87 -0.53 -5.24 -0.19
N LEU A 88 -1.41 -5.40 -1.19
CA LEU A 88 -2.44 -6.45 -1.20
C LEU A 88 -1.84 -7.85 -1.18
N GLY A 89 -0.76 -8.08 -1.92
CA GLY A 89 -0.02 -9.33 -1.91
C GLY A 89 0.48 -9.73 -0.52
N ARG A 90 1.12 -8.78 0.17
CA ARG A 90 1.57 -8.94 1.56
C ARG A 90 0.42 -9.22 2.52
N LEU A 91 -0.67 -8.45 2.39
CA LEU A 91 -1.84 -8.62 3.24
C LEU A 91 -2.45 -10.02 3.10
N HIS A 92 -2.69 -10.47 1.86
CA HIS A 92 -3.27 -11.78 1.60
C HIS A 92 -2.37 -12.94 2.03
N ARG A 93 -1.03 -12.76 1.96
CA ARG A 93 -0.09 -13.73 2.52
C ARG A 93 -0.27 -13.87 4.03
N LYS A 94 -0.35 -12.75 4.76
CA LYS A 94 -0.56 -12.74 6.23
C LYS A 94 -1.92 -13.33 6.62
N THR A 95 -2.96 -13.13 5.82
CA THR A 95 -4.33 -13.61 6.09
C THR A 95 -4.62 -14.99 5.47
N THR A 96 -3.60 -15.82 5.23
CA THR A 96 -3.72 -17.20 4.70
C THR A 96 -4.53 -17.33 3.41
N GLN A 97 -4.43 -16.35 2.50
CA GLN A 97 -5.06 -16.34 1.17
C GLN A 97 -4.00 -16.41 0.05
N PRO A 98 -3.22 -17.51 -0.05
CA PRO A 98 -2.02 -17.58 -0.89
C PRO A 98 -2.29 -17.44 -2.39
N ALA A 99 -3.47 -17.85 -2.87
CA ALA A 99 -3.84 -17.69 -4.28
C ALA A 99 -3.97 -16.21 -4.67
N ARG A 100 -4.68 -15.41 -3.86
CA ARG A 100 -4.83 -13.95 -4.07
C ARG A 100 -3.52 -13.22 -3.85
N ALA A 101 -2.71 -13.67 -2.90
CA ALA A 101 -1.37 -13.12 -2.69
C ALA A 101 -0.49 -13.30 -3.94
N ARG A 102 -0.48 -14.51 -4.52
CA ARG A 102 0.29 -14.82 -5.73
C ARG A 102 -0.14 -13.96 -6.92
N GLU A 103 -1.44 -13.78 -7.11
CA GLU A 103 -1.99 -12.93 -8.19
C GLU A 103 -1.46 -11.49 -8.07
N HIS A 104 -1.67 -10.85 -6.92
CA HIS A 104 -1.26 -9.47 -6.72
C HIS A 104 0.27 -9.28 -6.75
N LEU A 105 1.04 -10.21 -6.19
CA LEU A 105 2.51 -10.14 -6.24
C LEU A 105 3.04 -10.32 -7.66
N THR A 106 2.44 -11.20 -8.46
CA THR A 106 2.82 -11.38 -9.87
C THR A 106 2.56 -10.12 -10.68
N THR A 107 1.39 -9.50 -10.49
CA THR A 107 1.06 -8.22 -11.14
C THR A 107 2.03 -7.11 -10.73
N ALA A 108 2.34 -6.99 -9.43
CA ALA A 108 3.31 -6.02 -8.94
C ALA A 108 4.69 -6.24 -9.57
N ILE A 109 5.19 -7.47 -9.62
CA ILE A 109 6.50 -7.82 -10.21
C ILE A 109 6.56 -7.41 -11.68
N THR A 110 5.53 -7.74 -12.46
CA THR A 110 5.47 -7.38 -13.89
C THR A 110 5.54 -5.87 -14.07
N MET A 111 4.70 -5.12 -13.36
CA MET A 111 4.68 -3.66 -13.46
C MET A 111 6.01 -3.03 -13.03
N LEU A 112 6.58 -3.48 -11.90
CA LEU A 112 7.83 -2.93 -11.36
C LEU A 112 9.02 -3.24 -12.26
N ARG A 113 9.03 -4.40 -12.91
CA ARG A 113 10.04 -4.77 -13.91
C ARG A 113 9.94 -3.87 -15.13
N GLU A 114 8.74 -3.67 -15.68
CA GLU A 114 8.52 -2.77 -16.83
C GLU A 114 8.97 -1.33 -16.54
N MET A 115 8.83 -0.88 -15.30
CA MET A 115 9.23 0.47 -14.86
C MET A 115 10.69 0.55 -14.36
N GLY A 116 11.45 -0.55 -14.36
CA GLY A 116 12.84 -0.56 -13.87
C GLY A 116 13.00 -0.28 -12.36
N MET A 117 11.98 -0.55 -11.56
CA MET A 117 11.95 -0.22 -10.12
C MET A 117 12.58 -1.32 -9.26
N ALA A 118 13.90 -1.45 -9.32
CA ALA A 118 14.66 -2.58 -8.74
C ALA A 118 14.38 -2.85 -7.25
N LEU A 119 14.35 -1.82 -6.40
CA LEU A 119 14.11 -1.99 -4.96
C LEU A 119 12.75 -2.67 -4.67
N TRP A 120 11.70 -2.18 -5.31
CA TRP A 120 10.35 -2.70 -5.11
C TRP A 120 10.17 -4.07 -5.77
N LEU A 121 10.85 -4.30 -6.89
CA LEU A 121 10.86 -5.60 -7.57
C LEU A 121 11.48 -6.68 -6.69
N ASP A 122 12.60 -6.39 -6.03
CA ASP A 122 13.26 -7.31 -5.10
C ASP A 122 12.35 -7.65 -3.92
N GLN A 123 11.72 -6.63 -3.34
CA GLN A 123 10.73 -6.82 -2.28
C GLN A 123 9.54 -7.69 -2.73
N ALA A 124 8.94 -7.41 -3.89
CA ALA A 124 7.81 -8.18 -4.40
C ALA A 124 8.18 -9.64 -4.72
N SER A 125 9.40 -9.86 -5.23
CA SER A 125 9.92 -11.20 -5.51
C SER A 125 10.17 -11.99 -4.23
N THR A 126 10.69 -11.34 -3.19
CA THR A 126 10.88 -11.95 -1.87
C THR A 126 9.56 -12.38 -1.25
N GLU A 127 8.54 -11.53 -1.31
CA GLU A 127 7.19 -11.87 -0.81
C GLU A 127 6.56 -13.02 -1.59
N LEU A 128 6.77 -13.09 -2.91
CA LEU A 128 6.26 -14.17 -3.76
C LEU A 128 6.95 -15.50 -3.46
N ALA A 129 8.26 -15.47 -3.19
CA ALA A 129 9.03 -16.64 -2.79
C ALA A 129 8.64 -17.17 -1.39
N ALA A 130 8.03 -16.33 -0.56
CA ALA A 130 7.59 -16.66 0.79
C ALA A 130 6.14 -17.16 0.90
N LEU A 131 5.45 -17.39 -0.23
CA LEU A 131 4.11 -18.00 -0.30
C LEU A 131 4.16 -19.53 -0.24
#